data_AF-A0A2N5W9S9-F1
#
_entry.id   AF-A0A2N5W9S9-F1
#
_cell.length_a   1.000
_cell.length_b   1.000
_cell.length_c   1.000
_cell.angle_alpha   90.00
_cell.angle_beta   90.00
_cell.angle_gamma   90.00
#
_symmetry.space_group_name_H-M   'P 1'
#
loop_
_entity.id
_entity.type
_entity.pdbx_description
1 polymer ?
#
loop_
_entity_poly.entity_id
_entity_poly.type
_entity_poly.pdbx_seq_one_letter_code
_entity_poly.pdbx_strand_id
1 'polypeptide(L)'
;MKDDYIKIYCGIPLNVTLYDETIKLNKEIALTRLAIAGVSTNEDNPIVKQYLSTFCRFQLVSEPTSVFVKMETDRMREMIELLTYGGVK
;
A
#
# COMPACT_ATOMS: atom_id res chain seq x y z
N MET A 1 -7.18 -14.97 0.26
CA MET A 1 -5.91 -15.44 -0.33
C MET A 1 -5.14 -14.37 -1.09
N LYS A 2 -5.71 -13.66 -2.09
CA LYS A 2 -4.93 -12.75 -2.95
C LYS A 2 -4.44 -11.46 -2.25
N ASP A 3 -5.14 -10.99 -1.22
CA ASP A 3 -4.83 -9.75 -0.50
C ASP A 3 -4.52 -9.99 1.00
N ASP A 4 -4.25 -11.24 1.37
CA ASP A 4 -4.02 -11.62 2.77
C ASP A 4 -2.79 -10.91 3.35
N TYR A 5 -1.80 -10.62 2.53
CA TYR A 5 -0.62 -9.85 2.94
C TYR A 5 -0.97 -8.42 3.38
N ILE A 6 -1.99 -7.80 2.77
CA ILE A 6 -2.48 -6.47 3.17
C ILE A 6 -3.17 -6.57 4.52
N LYS A 7 -4.04 -7.58 4.71
CA LYS A 7 -4.70 -7.81 6.00
C LYS A 7 -3.68 -8.02 7.12
N ILE A 8 -2.69 -8.88 6.89
CA ILE A 8 -1.61 -9.14 7.86
C ILE A 8 -0.85 -7.84 8.18
N TYR A 9 -0.50 -7.04 7.17
CA TYR A 9 0.18 -5.77 7.36
C TYR A 9 -0.66 -4.73 8.13
N CYS A 10 -1.98 -4.71 7.89
CA CYS A 10 -2.93 -3.84 8.57
C CYS A 10 -3.35 -4.37 9.96
N GLY A 11 -2.87 -5.54 10.39
CA GLY A 11 -3.28 -6.15 11.66
C GLY A 11 -4.72 -6.69 11.67
N ILE A 12 -5.29 -6.96 10.50
CA ILE A 12 -6.65 -7.49 10.34
C ILE A 12 -6.58 -9.03 10.34
N PRO A 13 -7.32 -9.72 11.22
CA PRO A 13 -7.39 -11.18 11.20
C PRO A 13 -7.93 -11.71 9.87
N LEU A 14 -7.37 -12.81 9.35
CA LEU A 14 -7.72 -13.34 8.03
C LEU A 14 -9.20 -13.77 7.90
N ASN A 15 -9.82 -14.16 9.01
CA ASN A 15 -11.23 -14.54 9.07
C ASN A 15 -12.20 -13.35 9.09
N VAL A 16 -11.71 -12.11 9.24
CA VAL A 16 -12.54 -10.91 9.15
C VAL A 16 -12.68 -10.53 7.68
N THR A 17 -13.92 -10.54 7.18
CA THR A 17 -14.24 -10.25 5.77
C THR A 17 -14.81 -8.85 5.54
N LEU A 18 -15.14 -8.11 6.61
CA LEU A 18 -15.76 -6.79 6.56
C LEU A 18 -14.95 -5.77 5.71
N TYR A 19 -13.63 -5.92 5.69
CA TYR A 19 -12.73 -4.98 5.03
C TYR A 19 -12.33 -5.40 3.60
N ASP A 20 -12.80 -6.54 3.11
CA ASP A 20 -12.25 -7.16 1.90
C ASP A 20 -12.50 -6.30 0.66
N GLU A 21 -13.72 -5.79 0.52
CA GLU A 21 -14.08 -4.89 -0.59
C GLU A 21 -13.34 -3.56 -0.50
N THR A 22 -13.21 -2.99 0.70
CA THR A 22 -12.47 -1.75 0.93
C THR A 22 -10.98 -1.92 0.62
N ILE A 23 -10.38 -3.04 1.03
CA ILE A 23 -8.97 -3.37 0.73
C ILE A 23 -8.79 -3.51 -0.77
N LYS A 24 -9.69 -4.22 -1.46
CA LYS A 24 -9.62 -4.39 -2.91
C LYS A 24 -9.69 -3.03 -3.63
N LEU A 25 -10.63 -2.16 -3.26
CA LEU A 25 -10.76 -0.83 -3.84
C LEU A 25 -9.51 0.03 -3.58
N ASN A 26 -9.03 0.05 -2.34
CA ASN A 26 -7.83 0.82 -1.98
C ASN A 26 -6.59 0.32 -2.71
N LYS A 27 -6.47 -0.98 -2.91
CA LYS A 27 -5.40 -1.58 -3.71
C LYS A 27 -5.45 -1.15 -5.18
N GLU A 28 -6.62 -1.14 -5.80
CA GLU A 28 -6.81 -0.66 -7.18
C GLU A 28 -6.43 0.83 -7.33
N ILE A 29 -6.80 1.66 -6.34
CA ILE A 29 -6.40 3.07 -6.29
C ILE A 29 -4.88 3.20 -6.14
N ALA A 30 -4.26 2.40 -5.26
CA ALA A 30 -2.82 2.43 -5.06
C ALA A 30 -2.04 2.02 -6.32
N LEU A 31 -2.49 0.97 -7.02
CA LEU A 31 -1.93 0.56 -8.32
C LEU A 31 -2.06 1.68 -9.36
N THR A 32 -3.21 2.35 -9.42
CA THR A 32 -3.43 3.50 -10.31
C THR A 32 -2.43 4.63 -10.00
N ARG A 33 -2.17 4.92 -8.73
CA ARG A 33 -1.18 5.94 -8.32
C ARG A 33 0.23 5.57 -8.77
N LEU A 34 0.64 4.31 -8.62
CA LEU A 34 1.94 3.82 -9.11
C LEU A 34 2.05 3.95 -10.63
N ALA A 35 1.00 3.60 -11.36
CA ALA A 35 0.95 3.75 -12.81
C ALA A 35 1.09 5.22 -13.26
N ILE A 36 0.39 6.15 -12.59
CA ILE A 36 0.50 7.60 -12.85
C ILE A 36 1.92 8.11 -12.54
N ALA A 37 2.55 7.61 -11.48
CA ALA A 37 3.93 7.94 -11.14
C ALA A 37 4.97 7.34 -12.11
N GLY A 38 4.55 6.51 -13.08
CA GLY A 38 5.44 5.91 -14.05
C GLY A 38 6.35 4.81 -13.49
N VAL A 39 5.97 4.21 -12.36
CA VAL A 39 6.75 3.16 -11.69
C VAL A 39 6.08 1.79 -11.81
N SER A 40 6.79 0.73 -11.43
CA SER A 40 6.29 -0.65 -11.50
C SER A 40 4.98 -0.84 -10.72
N THR A 41 4.06 -1.59 -11.31
CA THR A 41 2.83 -2.08 -10.69
C THR A 41 2.85 -3.60 -10.46
N ASN A 42 4.00 -4.25 -10.69
CA ASN A 42 4.13 -5.70 -10.51
C ASN A 42 4.16 -6.06 -9.02
N GLU A 43 3.15 -6.79 -8.55
CA GLU A 43 3.05 -7.25 -7.16
C GLU A 43 4.10 -8.32 -6.78
N ASP A 44 4.86 -8.88 -7.73
CA ASP A 44 6.01 -9.71 -7.39
C ASP A 44 7.17 -8.88 -6.80
N ASN A 45 7.18 -7.56 -7.07
CA ASN A 45 8.12 -6.65 -6.46
C ASN A 45 7.74 -6.38 -4.98
N PRO A 46 8.61 -6.68 -4.00
CA PRO A 46 8.34 -6.46 -2.58
C PRO A 46 7.99 -5.00 -2.25
N ILE A 47 8.60 -4.03 -2.94
CA ILE A 47 8.36 -2.60 -2.72
C ILE A 47 6.96 -2.22 -3.20
N VAL A 48 6.49 -2.78 -4.32
CA VAL A 48 5.10 -2.61 -4.78
C VAL A 48 4.13 -3.18 -3.75
N LYS A 49 4.33 -4.42 -3.28
CA LYS A 49 3.50 -5.01 -2.20
C LYS A 49 3.46 -4.15 -0.94
N GLN A 50 4.61 -3.61 -0.54
CA GLN A 50 4.71 -2.75 0.63
C GLN A 50 3.96 -1.43 0.42
N TYR A 51 4.02 -0.84 -0.77
CA TYR A 51 3.29 0.38 -1.12
C TYR A 51 1.78 0.16 -1.04
N LEU A 52 1.28 -0.92 -1.67
CA LEU A 52 -0.13 -1.28 -1.64
C LEU A 52 -0.63 -1.46 -0.20
N SER A 53 0.15 -2.15 0.62
CA SER A 53 -0.21 -2.40 2.03
C SER A 53 -0.22 -1.12 2.86
N THR A 54 0.77 -0.25 2.65
CA THR A 54 0.88 1.07 3.32
C THR A 54 -0.27 1.98 2.93
N PHE A 55 -0.62 2.05 1.64
CA PHE A 55 -1.76 2.82 1.18
C PHE A 55 -3.08 2.30 1.77
N CYS A 56 -3.29 0.98 1.78
CA CYS A 56 -4.49 0.40 2.37
C CYS A 56 -4.59 0.72 3.87
N ARG A 57 -3.49 0.59 4.62
CA ARG A 57 -3.47 0.98 6.04
C ARG A 57 -3.79 2.46 6.22
N PHE A 58 -3.21 3.32 5.39
CA PHE A 58 -3.46 4.76 5.43
C PHE A 58 -4.95 5.10 5.24
N GLN A 59 -5.64 4.41 4.34
CA GLN A 59 -7.08 4.63 4.08
C GLN A 59 -8.00 3.99 5.12
N LEU A 60 -7.57 2.94 5.81
CA LEU A 60 -8.38 2.23 6.80
C LEU A 60 -8.41 2.93 8.17
N VAL A 61 -7.49 3.84 8.44
CA VAL A 61 -7.45 4.61 9.70
C VAL A 61 -8.41 5.80 9.60
N SER A 62 -9.49 5.78 10.38
CA SER A 62 -10.54 6.81 10.35
C SER A 62 -10.09 8.16 10.93
N GLU A 63 -9.22 8.14 11.95
CA GLU A 63 -8.76 9.33 12.66
C GLU A 63 -7.23 9.33 12.79
N PRO A 64 -6.50 9.53 11.68
CA PRO A 64 -5.05 9.46 11.71
C PRO A 64 -4.46 10.68 12.42
N THR A 65 -3.52 10.45 13.34
CA THR A 65 -2.73 11.54 13.93
C THR A 65 -1.84 12.20 12.88
N SER A 66 -1.46 13.46 13.08
CA SER A 66 -0.53 14.16 12.18
C SER A 66 0.80 13.42 12.00
N VAL A 67 1.29 12.80 13.08
CA VAL A 67 2.50 11.97 13.06
C VAL A 67 2.31 10.76 12.17
N PHE A 68 1.19 10.05 12.30
CA PHE A 68 0.87 8.90 11.44
C PHE A 68 0.78 9.31 9.96
N VAL A 69 0.06 10.40 9.66
CA VAL A 69 -0.07 10.90 8.29
C VAL A 69 1.30 11.20 7.68
N LYS A 70 2.16 11.90 8.43
CA LYS A 70 3.52 12.21 7.98
C LYS A 70 4.32 10.94 7.74
N MET A 71 4.34 10.02 8.70
CA MET A 71 5.10 8.77 8.60
C MET A 71 4.68 7.91 7.41
N GLU A 72 3.39 7.71 7.19
CA GLU A 72 2.91 6.91 6.05
C GLU A 72 3.17 7.60 4.72
N THR A 73 3.03 8.93 4.67
CA THR A 73 3.33 9.72 3.46
C THR A 73 4.81 9.66 3.12
N ASP A 74 5.70 9.85 4.11
CA ASP A 74 7.14 9.77 3.93
C ASP A 74 7.57 8.37 3.49
N ARG A 75 7.00 7.32 4.11
CA ARG A 75 7.23 5.93 3.72
C ARG A 75 6.80 5.65 2.27
N MET A 76 5.62 6.12 1.86
CA MET A 76 5.15 5.99 0.47
C MET A 76 6.03 6.76 -0.51
N ARG A 77 6.56 7.92 -0.12
CA ARG A 77 7.51 8.69 -0.95
C ARG A 77 8.81 7.92 -1.14
N GLU A 78 9.39 7.40 -0.05
CA GLU A 78 10.60 6.57 -0.10
C GLU A 78 10.43 5.36 -1.02
N MET A 79 9.28 4.67 -0.97
CA MET A 79 9.01 3.56 -1.89
C MET A 79 8.93 3.99 -3.35
N ILE A 80 8.32 5.15 -3.65
CA ILE A 80 8.31 5.68 -5.02
C ILE A 80 9.74 6.01 -5.46
N GLU A 81 10.55 6.62 -4.61
CA GLU A 81 11.97 6.91 -4.89
C GLU A 81 12.76 5.63 -5.15
N LEU A 82 12.58 4.58 -4.33
CA LEU A 82 13.21 3.26 -4.55
C LEU A 82 12.74 2.60 -5.85
N LEU A 83 11.45 2.70 -6.19
CA LEU A 83 10.95 2.17 -7.46
C LEU A 83 11.44 2.97 -8.68
N THR A 84 11.73 4.25 -8.49
CA THR A 84 12.20 5.15 -9.56
C THR A 84 13.71 5.03 -9.76
N TYR A 85 14.48 4.95 -8.68
CA TYR A 85 15.94 5.08 -8.70
C TYR A 85 16.68 3.85 -8.15
N GLY A 86 16.01 3.04 -7.32
CA GLY A 86 16.62 1.92 -6.59
C GLY A 86 16.77 0.62 -7.39
N GLY A 87 16.39 0.59 -8.68
CA GLY A 87 16.42 -0.63 -9.47
C GLY A 87 16.29 -0.44 -10.99
N VAL A 88 17.20 0.32 -11.60
CA VAL A 88 17.59 0.04 -12.99
C VAL A 88 18.76 -0.94 -12.93
N LYS A 89 18.45 -2.24 -12.97
CA LYS A 89 19.23 -3.31 -13.63
C LYS A 89 18.44 -4.61 -13.66
#